data_AF-A0A315ED75-F1
#
_entry.id   AF-A0A315ED75-F1
#
_cell.length_a   1.000
_cell.length_b   1.000
_cell.length_c   1.000
_cell.angle_alpha   90.00
_cell.angle_beta   90.00
_cell.angle_gamma   90.00
#
_symmetry.space_group_name_H-M   'P 1'
#
loop_
_entity.id
_entity.type
_entity.pdbx_description
1 polymer ?
#
loop_
_entity_poly.entity_id
_entity_poly.type
_entity_poly.pdbx_seq_one_letter_code
_entity_poly.pdbx_strand_id
1 'polypeptide(L)' 'MNSLISHIPFRRSCKEVVALVIAQEDRELPWTDRWALRVHLSICKTCPVFRRQVLTLRNAMKQWRHYGSDDI' A
#
# COMPACT_ATOMS: atom_id res chain seq x y z
N MET A 1 -4.14 2.96 -24.71
CA MET A 1 -5.30 3.87 -24.61
C MET A 1 -5.67 3.97 -23.13
N ASN A 2 -5.35 4.97 -22.30
CA ASN A 2 -4.67 6.26 -22.37
C ASN A 2 -3.94 6.46 -21.02
N SER A 3 -2.60 6.42 -21.00
CA SER A 3 -1.78 6.64 -19.80
C SER A 3 -1.52 8.13 -19.49
N LEU A 4 -2.17 9.06 -20.18
CA LEU A 4 -1.82 10.49 -20.13
C LEU A 4 -2.62 11.32 -19.11
N ILE A 5 -3.43 10.71 -18.24
CA ILE A 5 -4.20 11.42 -17.18
C ILE A 5 -3.54 11.26 -15.79
N SER A 6 -2.39 10.60 -15.70
CA SER A 6 -1.70 10.24 -14.43
C SER A 6 -0.93 11.39 -13.75
N HIS A 7 -1.22 12.65 -14.07
CA HIS A 7 -0.55 13.82 -13.48
C HIS A 7 -1.43 14.69 -12.56
N ILE A 8 -2.65 14.27 -12.25
CA ILE A 8 -3.41 14.90 -11.16
C ILE A 8 -3.05 14.17 -9.86
N PRO A 9 -2.39 14.82 -8.88
CA PRO A 9 -1.92 14.18 -7.64
C PRO A 9 -3.04 13.51 -6.82
N PHE A 10 -4.30 13.83 -7.13
CA PHE A 10 -5.49 13.34 -6.46
C PHE A 10 -6.24 12.22 -7.20
N ARG A 11 -6.03 12.02 -8.51
CA ARG A 11 -6.84 11.10 -9.33
C ARG A 11 -6.11 9.79 -9.59
N ARG A 12 -5.62 9.15 -8.52
CA ARG A 12 -5.00 7.82 -8.60
C ARG A 12 -6.08 6.74 -8.80
N SER A 13 -5.86 5.86 -9.77
CA SER A 13 -6.66 4.66 -9.99
C SER A 13 -6.42 3.62 -8.89
N CYS A 14 -7.35 2.68 -8.72
CA CYS A 14 -7.19 1.58 -7.76
C CYS A 14 -5.89 0.78 -8.01
N LYS A 15 -5.48 0.63 -9.27
CA LYS A 15 -4.22 -0.06 -9.65
C LYS A 15 -2.98 0.67 -9.13
N GLU A 16 -2.93 1.98 -9.30
CA GLU A 16 -1.82 2.80 -8.79
C GLU A 16 -1.79 2.79 -7.26
N VAL A 17 -2.96 2.83 -6.62
CA VAL A 17 -3.09 2.75 -5.15
C VAL A 17 -2.60 1.41 -4.62
N VAL A 18 -2.95 0.31 -5.27
CA VAL A 18 -2.45 -1.04 -4.95
C VAL A 18 -0.92 -1.08 -5.05
N ALA A 19 -0.35 -0.53 -6.13
CA ALA A 19 1.09 -0.45 -6.30
C ALA A 19 1.76 0.40 -5.19
N LEU A 20 1.14 1.52 -4.81
CA LEU A 20 1.61 2.36 -3.71
C LEU A 20 1.52 1.65 -2.35
N VAL A 21 0.46 0.89 -2.08
CA VAL A 21 0.32 0.12 -0.83
C VAL A 21 1.43 -0.92 -0.71
N ILE A 22 1.77 -1.62 -1.79
CA ILE A 22 2.88 -2.57 -1.80
C ILE A 22 4.21 -1.85 -1.64
N ALA A 23 4.42 -0.76 -2.39
CA ALA A 23 5.63 0.05 -2.31
C ALA A 23 5.85 0.64 -0.91
N GLN A 24 4.79 1.00 -0.18
CA GLN A 24 4.85 1.48 1.20
C GLN A 24 5.49 0.46 2.16
N GLU A 25 5.33 -0.83 1.88
CA GLU A 25 5.82 -1.90 2.75
C GLU A 25 7.31 -2.20 2.56
N ASP A 26 7.82 -1.90 1.36
CA ASP A 26 9.21 -2.10 1.00
C ASP A 26 10.06 -0.82 1.21
N ARG A 27 9.47 0.36 0.97
CA ARG A 27 10.16 1.65 1.06
C ARG A 27 9.28 2.76 1.63
N GLU A 28 9.93 3.78 2.19
CA GLU A 28 9.24 4.98 2.62
C GLU A 28 8.63 5.74 1.43
N LEU A 29 7.36 6.10 1.54
CA LEU A 29 6.66 6.89 0.52
C LEU A 29 6.85 8.39 0.75
N PRO A 30 6.98 9.19 -0.33
CA PRO A 30 6.89 10.64 -0.27
C PRO A 30 5.58 11.10 0.40
N TRP A 31 5.62 12.22 1.10
CA TRP A 31 4.46 12.77 1.82
C TRP A 31 3.24 13.01 0.91
N THR A 32 3.46 13.41 -0.34
CA THR A 32 2.42 13.63 -1.35
C THR A 32 1.66 12.33 -1.66
N ASP A 33 2.37 11.22 -1.86
CA ASP A 33 1.76 9.93 -2.14
C ASP A 33 1.04 9.35 -0.92
N ARG A 34 1.49 9.64 0.31
CA ARG A 34 0.75 9.27 1.53
C ARG A 34 -0.61 9.96 1.59
N TRP A 35 -0.67 11.25 1.26
CA TRP A 35 -1.92 11.99 1.25
C TRP A 35 -2.87 11.49 0.17
N ALA A 36 -2.38 11.30 -1.06
CA ALA A 36 -3.17 10.73 -2.15
C ALA A 36 -3.72 9.34 -1.81
N LEU A 37 -2.90 8.48 -1.20
CA LEU A 37 -3.31 7.17 -0.71
C LEU A 37 -4.42 7.28 0.34
N ARG A 38 -4.28 8.18 1.33
CA ARG A 38 -5.25 8.33 2.41
C ARG A 38 -6.62 8.80 1.91
N VAL A 39 -6.64 9.74 0.97
CA VAL A 39 -7.85 10.21 0.30
C VAL A 39 -8.49 9.08 -0.50
N HIS A 40 -7.72 8.34 -1.29
CA HIS A 40 -8.29 7.26 -2.10
C HIS A 40 -8.92 6.17 -1.21
N LEU A 41 -8.27 5.82 -0.10
CA LEU A 41 -8.79 4.85 0.85
C LEU A 41 -10.05 5.31 1.59
N SER A 42 -10.35 6.61 1.65
CA SER A 42 -11.60 7.11 2.25
C SER A 42 -12.78 7.09 1.27
N ILE A 43 -12.52 7.25 -0.04
CA ILE A 43 -13.57 7.28 -1.08
C ILE A 43 -13.82 5.90 -1.72
N CYS A 44 -12.84 4.99 -1.70
CA CYS A 44 -12.92 3.67 -2.31
C CYS A 44 -13.25 2.59 -1.28
N LYS A 45 -14.20 1.70 -1.61
CA LYS A 45 -14.61 0.59 -0.73
C LYS A 45 -13.64 -0.62 -0.79
N THR A 46 -13.02 -0.85 -1.94
CA THR A 46 -12.23 -2.07 -2.21
C THR A 46 -10.78 -1.92 -1.73
N CYS A 47 -10.15 -0.78 -2.00
CA CYS A 47 -8.74 -0.54 -1.67
C CYS A 47 -8.39 -0.70 -0.17
N PRO A 48 -9.25 -0.31 0.80
CA PRO A 48 -9.02 -0.57 2.21
C PRO A 48 -8.94 -2.06 2.56
N VAL A 49 -9.71 -2.92 1.87
CA VAL A 49 -9.69 -4.37 2.08
C VAL A 49 -8.35 -4.93 1.62
N PHE A 50 -7.91 -4.56 0.42
CA PHE A 50 -6.61 -4.97 -0.11
C PHE A 50 -5.47 -4.54 0.83
N ARG A 51 -5.48 -3.30 1.33
CA ARG A 51 -4.47 -2.82 2.28
C ARG A 51 -4.42 -3.67 3.56
N ARG A 52 -5.58 -4.08 4.09
CA ARG A 52 -5.63 -4.96 5.26
C ARG A 52 -5.01 -6.34 4.96
N GLN A 53 -5.28 -6.92 3.79
CA GLN A 53 -4.69 -8.20 3.38
C GLN A 53 -3.16 -8.13 3.32
N VAL A 54 -2.61 -7.07 2.73
CA VAL A 54 -1.16 -6.85 2.66
C VAL A 54 -0.55 -6.73 4.07
N LEU A 55 -1.20 -5.98 4.97
CA LEU A 55 -0.74 -5.83 6.36
C LEU A 55 -0.79 -7.16 7.13
N THR A 56 -1.82 -7.98 6.92
CA THR A 56 -1.89 -9.33 7.50
C THR A 56 -0.71 -10.17 7.05
N LEU A 57 -0.45 -10.21 5.74
CA LEU A 57 0.69 -10.94 5.18
C LEU A 57 2.02 -10.45 5.76
N ARG A 58 2.22 -9.13 5.84
CA ARG A 58 3.44 -8.55 6.41
C ARG A 58 3.63 -8.92 7.87
N ASN A 59 2.59 -8.82 8.68
CA ASN A 59 2.67 -9.13 10.11
C ASN A 59 2.99 -10.61 10.33
N ALA A 60 2.39 -11.52 9.55
CA ALA A 60 2.73 -12.93 9.60
C ALA A 60 4.21 -13.19 9.26
N MET A 61 4.75 -12.54 8.21
CA MET A 61 6.16 -12.66 7.84
C MET A 61 7.11 -12.07 8.91
N LYS A 62 6.73 -10.95 9.53
CA LYS A 62 7.52 -10.35 10.63
C LYS A 62 7.58 -11.29 11.83
N GLN A 63 6.44 -11.88 12.21
CA GLN A 63 6.38 -12.85 13.29
C GLN A 63 7.22 -14.09 12.99
N TRP A 64 7.11 -14.65 11.77
CA TRP A 64 7.93 -15.78 11.33
C TRP A 64 9.44 -15.51 11.45
N ARG A 65 9.89 -14.32 11.04
CA ARG A 65 11.30 -13.93 11.14
C ARG A 65 11.79 -13.86 12.58
N HIS A 66 10.92 -13.52 13.54
CA HIS A 66 11.27 -13.47 14.96
C HIS A 66 11.39 -14.87 15.56
N TYR A 67 10.54 -15.82 15.16
CA TYR A 67 10.64 -17.22 15.60
C TYR A 67 12.00 -17.84 15.23
N GLY A 68 12.50 -17.62 14.01
CA GLY A 68 13.80 -18.16 13.59
C GLY A 68 15.01 -17.58 14.31
N SER A 69 14.87 -16.48 15.06
CA SER A 69 15.94 -15.87 15.85
C SER A 69 15.94 -16.27 17.33
N ASP A 70 14.82 -16.78 17.85
CA ASP A 70 14.69 -17.19 19.27
C ASP A 70 15.13 -18.65 19.50
N ASP A 71 15.37 -19.43 18.43
CA ASP A 71 15.73 -20.86 18.47
C ASP A 71 17.26 -21.14 18.40
N ILE A 72 18.14 -20.15 18.66
CA ILE A 72 19.62 -20.30 18.68
C ILE A 72 20.22 -19.86 20.01
#